data_AF-A0A2J0MAH9-F1
#
_entry.id   AF-A0A2J0MAH9-F1
#
_cell.length_a   1.000
_cell.length_b   1.000
_cell.length_c   1.000
_cell.angle_alpha   90.00
_cell.angle_beta   90.00
_cell.angle_gamma   90.00
#
_symmetry.space_group_name_H-M   'P 1'
#
loop_
_entity.id
_entity.type
_entity.pdbx_description
1 polymer ?
#
loop_
_entity_poly.entity_id
_entity_poly.type
_entity_poly.pdbx_seq_one_letter_code
_entity_poly.pdbx_strand_id
1 'polypeptide(L)'
;MDHIAIMRNFWGLTDKILNGRKEIESRWYSIKYKPWDCIKEGEVIYFKDSDEPVKLKAEVNKVIQFADLTPNRMKEILDEYGDDDGLEKEKIPEFFEKFKDNK
;
A
#
# COMPACT_ATOMS: atom_id res chain seq x y z
N MET A 1 -0.47 -17.49 7.23
CA MET A 1 0.80 -16.96 7.75
C MET A 1 0.52 -15.59 8.31
N ASP A 2 1.18 -15.15 9.37
CA ASP A 2 0.98 -13.79 9.90
C ASP A 2 1.94 -12.82 9.22
N HIS A 3 1.41 -11.69 8.75
CA HIS A 3 2.18 -10.64 8.09
C HIS A 3 2.06 -9.32 8.87
N ILE A 4 3.10 -8.49 8.81
CA ILE A 4 3.08 -7.16 9.45
C ILE A 4 3.41 -6.07 8.44
N ALA A 5 2.53 -5.07 8.36
CA ALA A 5 2.73 -3.83 7.66
C ALA A 5 3.20 -2.75 8.65
N ILE A 6 4.41 -2.25 8.42
CA ILE A 6 4.97 -1.13 9.19
C ILE A 6 4.73 0.15 8.39
N MET A 7 4.04 1.10 9.02
CA MET A 7 3.58 2.36 8.44
C MET A 7 4.45 3.52 8.91
N ARG A 8 4.57 4.57 8.08
CA ARG A 8 5.30 5.78 8.47
C ARG A 8 4.41 6.65 9.35
N ASN A 9 4.86 6.92 10.57
CA ASN A 9 4.06 7.60 11.61
C ASN A 9 3.48 8.95 11.14
N PHE A 10 4.29 9.73 10.41
CA PHE A 10 3.88 11.07 9.97
C PHE A 10 2.89 11.07 8.79
N TRP A 11 2.52 9.90 8.25
CA TRP A 11 1.56 9.79 7.15
C TRP A 11 0.12 9.54 7.64
N GLY A 12 -0.08 9.21 8.92
CA GLY A 12 -1.42 8.99 9.50
C GLY A 12 -2.19 7.85 8.83
N LEU A 13 -1.50 6.86 8.25
CA LEU A 13 -2.14 5.81 7.45
C LEU A 13 -2.95 4.84 8.31
N THR A 14 -2.50 4.53 9.53
CA THR A 14 -3.23 3.68 10.48
C THR A 14 -4.56 4.31 10.86
N ASP A 15 -4.62 5.63 11.05
CA ASP A 15 -5.87 6.37 11.26
C ASP A 15 -6.78 6.31 10.02
N LYS A 16 -6.23 6.42 8.81
CA LYS A 16 -7.01 6.27 7.57
C LYS A 16 -7.62 4.87 7.42
N ILE A 17 -6.88 3.82 7.79
CA ILE A 17 -7.42 2.45 7.84
C ILE A 17 -8.58 2.38 8.84
N LEU A 18 -8.41 2.92 10.05
CA LEU A 18 -9.44 2.90 11.09
C LEU A 18 -10.75 3.61 10.70
N ASN A 19 -10.66 4.71 9.95
CA ASN A 19 -11.84 5.46 9.50
C ASN A 19 -12.34 5.07 8.10
N GLY A 20 -11.78 4.01 7.50
CA GLY A 20 -12.22 3.49 6.19
C GLY A 20 -11.80 4.35 4.99
N ARG A 21 -10.96 5.38 5.17
CA ARG A 21 -10.41 6.16 4.05
C ARG A 21 -9.21 5.48 3.36
N LYS A 22 -8.76 4.34 3.89
CA LYS A 22 -7.74 3.49 3.28
C LYS A 22 -8.18 2.05 3.42
N GLU A 23 -8.52 1.43 2.31
CA GLU A 23 -8.96 0.04 2.22
C GLU A 23 -7.92 -0.84 1.52
N ILE A 24 -7.04 -0.24 0.72
CA ILE A 24 -5.92 -0.90 0.05
C ILE A 24 -4.62 -0.60 0.80
N GLU A 25 -3.75 -1.60 0.96
CA GLU A 25 -2.34 -1.43 1.37
C GLU A 25 -1.44 -1.77 0.18
N SER A 26 -0.87 -0.74 -0.45
CA SER A 26 0.05 -0.91 -1.58
C SER A 26 1.53 -0.97 -1.16
N ARG A 27 2.35 -1.63 -1.99
CA ARG A 27 3.81 -1.64 -1.86
C ARG A 27 4.46 -1.51 -3.24
N TRP A 28 5.28 -0.49 -3.41
CA TRP A 28 5.94 -0.16 -4.67
C TRP A 28 7.43 -0.48 -4.58
N TYR A 29 7.90 -1.43 -5.38
CA TYR A 29 9.30 -1.87 -5.42
C TYR A 29 9.83 -1.83 -6.85
N SER A 30 11.11 -1.53 -7.02
CA SER A 30 11.80 -1.60 -8.32
C SER A 30 12.05 -3.04 -8.78
N ILE A 31 12.09 -3.98 -7.84
CA ILE A 31 12.26 -5.41 -8.08
C ILE A 31 11.21 -6.23 -7.32
N LYS A 32 10.93 -7.44 -7.80
CA LYS A 32 10.09 -8.40 -7.07
C LYS A 32 10.80 -8.83 -5.79
N TYR A 33 10.23 -8.47 -4.65
CA TYR A 33 10.74 -8.80 -3.33
C TYR A 33 9.59 -9.28 -2.44
N LYS A 34 9.89 -10.03 -1.37
CA LYS A 34 8.87 -10.43 -0.39
C LYS A 34 8.14 -9.18 0.12
N PRO A 35 6.80 -9.15 0.10
CA PRO A 35 5.90 -10.30 0.11
C PRO A 35 5.29 -10.69 -1.26
N TRP A 36 5.96 -10.42 -2.38
CA TRP A 36 5.51 -10.90 -3.70
C TRP A 36 5.22 -12.42 -3.68
N ASP A 37 4.05 -12.83 -4.20
CA ASP A 37 3.47 -14.18 -4.16
C ASP A 37 3.35 -14.85 -2.76
N CYS A 38 3.53 -14.09 -1.68
CA CYS A 38 3.53 -14.63 -0.31
C CYS A 38 2.22 -14.39 0.46
N ILE A 39 1.40 -13.43 0.04
CA ILE A 39 0.13 -13.08 0.70
C ILE A 39 -1.02 -13.71 -0.07
N LYS A 40 -2.01 -14.25 0.64
CA LYS A 40 -3.21 -14.87 0.06
C LYS A 40 -4.48 -14.25 0.64
N GLU A 41 -5.56 -14.34 -0.14
CA GLU A 41 -6.91 -14.04 0.33
C GLU A 41 -7.25 -14.87 1.58
N GLY A 42 -7.93 -14.25 2.54
CA GLY A 42 -8.26 -14.81 3.85
C GLY A 42 -7.13 -14.77 4.88
N GLU A 43 -5.92 -14.34 4.51
CA GLU A 43 -4.84 -14.13 5.49
C GLU A 43 -5.00 -12.81 6.25
N VAL A 44 -4.34 -12.70 7.41
CA VAL A 44 -4.41 -11.51 8.26
C VAL A 44 -3.13 -10.69 8.14
N ILE A 45 -3.30 -9.39 7.91
CA ILE A 45 -2.24 -8.38 7.99
C ILE A 45 -2.40 -7.60 9.28
N TYR A 46 -1.34 -7.53 10.08
CA TYR A 46 -1.25 -6.67 11.25
C TYR A 46 -0.59 -5.34 10.88
N PHE A 47 -1.08 -4.24 11.43
CA PHE A 47 -0.52 -2.90 11.18
C PHE A 47 0.02 -2.28 12.46
N LYS A 48 1.19 -1.67 12.32
CA LYS A 48 1.78 -0.77 13.32
C LYS A 48 2.36 0.45 12.64
N ASP A 49 2.36 1.56 13.37
CA ASP A 49 3.27 2.65 13.07
C ASP A 49 4.70 2.24 13.45
N SER A 50 5.70 2.80 12.77
CA SER A 50 7.11 2.66 13.17
C SER A 50 7.27 3.00 14.65
N ASP A 51 8.12 2.23 15.34
CA ASP A 51 8.39 2.39 16.78
C ASP A 51 7.20 2.17 17.74
N GLU A 52 6.01 1.86 17.24
CA GLU A 52 4.81 1.59 18.03
C GLU A 52 4.44 0.09 18.02
N PRO A 53 3.70 -0.43 19.03
CA PRO A 53 3.16 -1.78 18.98
C PRO A 53 2.09 -1.92 17.87
N VAL A 54 1.77 -3.17 17.52
CA VAL A 54 0.64 -3.48 16.63
C VAL A 54 -0.66 -3.03 17.27
N LYS A 55 -1.47 -2.27 16.52
CA LYS A 55 -2.75 -1.73 16.97
C LYS A 55 -3.93 -2.19 16.12
N LEU A 56 -3.69 -2.55 14.85
CA LEU A 56 -4.75 -2.90 13.91
C LEU A 56 -4.46 -4.24 13.23
N LYS A 57 -5.51 -4.85 12.71
CA LYS A 57 -5.41 -5.97 11.78
C LYS A 57 -6.55 -5.90 10.76
N ALA A 58 -6.31 -6.45 9.59
CA ALA A 58 -7.31 -6.63 8.54
C ALA A 58 -7.15 -8.00 7.89
N GLU A 59 -8.25 -8.55 7.38
CA GLU A 59 -8.24 -9.76 6.55
C GLU A 59 -8.08 -9.36 5.08
N VAL A 60 -7.25 -10.08 4.34
CA VAL A 60 -7.00 -9.84 2.92
C VAL A 60 -8.20 -10.31 2.12
N ASN A 61 -8.92 -9.38 1.50
CA ASN A 61 -10.02 -9.72 0.59
C ASN A 61 -9.52 -10.11 -0.81
N LYS A 62 -8.48 -9.46 -1.32
CA LYS A 62 -7.95 -9.70 -2.67
C LYS A 62 -6.48 -9.29 -2.73
N VAL A 63 -5.70 -9.99 -3.56
CA VAL A 63 -4.32 -9.63 -3.87
C VAL A 63 -4.21 -9.26 -5.34
N ILE A 64 -3.66 -8.08 -5.63
CA ILE A 64 -3.40 -7.58 -6.98
C ILE A 64 -1.91 -7.29 -7.09
N GLN A 65 -1.29 -7.73 -8.19
CA GLN A 65 0.14 -7.57 -8.42
C GLN A 65 0.38 -7.09 -9.85
N PHE A 66 1.28 -6.13 -9.99
CA PHE A 66 1.69 -5.54 -11.26
C PHE A 66 3.20 -5.67 -11.41
N ALA A 67 3.65 -6.17 -12.56
CA ALA A 67 5.06 -6.24 -12.93
C ALA A 67 5.32 -5.36 -14.15
N ASP A 68 6.60 -5.07 -14.42
CA ASP A 68 7.05 -4.35 -15.61
C ASP A 68 6.36 -2.98 -15.78
N LEU A 69 6.27 -2.23 -14.67
CA LEU A 69 5.58 -0.95 -14.60
C LEU A 69 6.23 0.08 -15.53
N THR A 70 5.40 0.67 -16.40
CA THR A 70 5.75 1.85 -17.18
C THR A 70 5.15 3.10 -16.54
N PRO A 71 5.68 4.30 -16.79
CA PRO A 71 5.09 5.55 -16.28
C PRO A 71 3.59 5.68 -16.59
N ASN A 72 3.14 5.24 -17.77
CA ASN A 72 1.71 5.26 -18.10
C ASN A 72 0.91 4.26 -17.26
N ARG A 73 1.43 3.04 -17.09
CA ARG A 73 0.78 2.03 -16.26
C ARG A 73 0.69 2.44 -14.79
N MET A 74 1.71 3.13 -14.27
CA MET A 74 1.69 3.67 -12.92
C MET A 74 0.59 4.71 -12.75
N LYS A 75 0.39 5.60 -13.73
CA LYS A 75 -0.70 6.59 -13.70
C LYS A 75 -2.06 5.90 -13.66
N GLU A 76 -2.28 4.91 -14.53
CA GLU A 76 -3.54 4.14 -14.52
C GLU A 76 -3.81 3.50 -13.16
N ILE A 77 -2.81 2.89 -12.53
CA ILE A 77 -2.95 2.27 -11.20
C ILE A 77 -3.27 3.32 -10.13
N LEU A 78 -2.60 4.48 -10.16
CA LEU A 78 -2.85 5.55 -9.21
C LEU A 78 -4.23 6.20 -9.40
N ASP A 79 -4.67 6.35 -10.65
CA ASP A 79 -6.00 6.88 -10.99
C ASP A 79 -7.11 5.89 -10.57
N GLU A 80 -6.86 4.59 -10.71
CA GLU A 80 -7.83 3.53 -10.37
C GLU A 80 -7.90 3.25 -8.87
N TYR A 81 -6.76 3.19 -8.17
CA TYR A 81 -6.67 2.69 -6.78
C TYR A 81 -6.15 3.71 -5.76
N GLY A 82 -5.72 4.90 -6.18
CA GLY A 82 -5.03 5.85 -5.30
C GLY A 82 -5.90 6.32 -4.13
N ASP A 83 -7.19 6.57 -4.38
CA ASP A 83 -8.13 7.03 -3.35
C ASP A 83 -8.32 5.96 -2.26
N ASP A 84 -8.57 4.71 -2.67
CA ASP A 84 -8.70 3.55 -1.77
C ASP A 84 -7.38 3.18 -1.06
N ASP A 85 -6.23 3.51 -1.65
CA ASP A 85 -4.90 3.41 -1.02
C ASP A 85 -4.62 4.57 -0.04
N GLY A 86 -5.59 5.45 0.16
CA GLY A 86 -5.53 6.58 1.08
C GLY A 86 -4.65 7.73 0.60
N LEU A 87 -4.37 7.82 -0.70
CA LEU A 87 -3.72 8.96 -1.33
C LEU A 87 -4.77 10.01 -1.70
N GLU A 88 -4.63 11.23 -1.18
CA GLU A 88 -5.47 12.32 -1.66
C GLU A 88 -5.21 12.60 -3.14
N LYS A 89 -6.23 12.92 -3.92
CA LYS A 89 -6.12 13.15 -5.37
C LYS A 89 -5.07 14.22 -5.71
N GLU A 90 -4.97 15.24 -4.88
CA GLU A 90 -4.01 16.33 -5.04
C GLU A 90 -2.55 15.87 -4.81
N LYS A 91 -2.36 14.74 -4.11
CA LYS A 91 -1.06 14.15 -3.78
C LYS A 91 -0.61 13.08 -4.77
N ILE A 92 -1.50 12.60 -5.65
CA ILE A 92 -1.16 11.63 -6.70
C ILE A 92 0.01 12.09 -7.58
N PRO A 93 0.07 13.35 -8.07
CA PRO A 93 1.21 13.79 -8.89
C PRO A 93 2.53 13.77 -8.13
N GLU A 94 2.53 14.19 -6.87
CA GLU A 94 3.71 14.18 -5.99
C GLU A 94 4.19 12.74 -5.76
N PHE A 95 3.26 11.82 -5.51
CA PHE A 95 3.56 10.40 -5.36
C PHE A 95 4.14 9.81 -6.64
N PHE A 96 3.50 10.05 -7.78
CA PHE A 96 3.96 9.56 -9.08
C PHE A 96 5.41 10.00 -9.36
N GLU A 97 5.72 11.28 -9.18
CA GLU A 97 7.06 11.83 -9.39
C GLU A 97 8.12 11.19 -8.49
N LYS A 98 7.75 10.81 -7.27
CA LYS A 98 8.65 10.15 -6.33
C LYS A 98 8.97 8.70 -6.72
N PHE A 99 8.00 7.99 -7.30
CA PHE A 99 8.11 6.54 -7.55
C PHE A 99 8.39 6.17 -9.01
N LYS A 100 8.21 7.09 -9.96
CA LYS A 100 8.42 6.84 -11.39
C LYS A 100 9.83 6.36 -11.75
N ASP A 101 10.81 6.77 -10.95
CA ASP A 101 12.23 6.50 -11.15
C ASP A 101 12.82 5.57 -10.08
N ASN A 102 11.98 4.90 -9.27
CA ASN A 102 12.48 3.93 -8.30
C ASN A 102 13.24 2.82 -9.05
N LYS A 103 14.58 2.89 -8.98
CA LYS A 103 15.52 1.91 -9.53
C LYS A 103 15.80 0.78 -8.56
#